data_AF-A4C8S1-F1
#
_entry.id   AF-A4C8S1-F1
#
_cell.length_a   1.000
_cell.length_b   1.000
_cell.length_c   1.000
_cell.angle_alpha   90.00
_cell.angle_beta   90.00
_cell.angle_gamma   90.00
#
_symmetry.space_group_name_H-M   'P 1'
#
loop_
_entity.id
_entity.type
_entity.pdbx_description
1 polymer ?
#
loop_
_entity_poly.entity_id
_entity_poly.type
_entity_poly.pdbx_seq_one_letter_code
_entity_poly.pdbx_strand_id
1 'polypeptide(L)'
;MNTHESAELMLETGLFYTATTLARTFRESPEKGQRVIKNILANARYTVLVDHSPVKKYKVTAIDGRTMTIDQLQRKAILIKRPCFIGAQQV
;
A
#
# COMPACT_ATOMS: atom_id res chain seq x y z
N MET A 1 13.50 2.11 -4.68
CA MET A 1 12.43 2.15 -3.67
C MET A 1 11.99 3.59 -3.39
N ASN A 2 10.73 3.94 -3.69
CA ASN A 2 10.11 5.21 -3.32
C ASN A 2 9.18 5.07 -2.12
N THR A 3 8.97 6.15 -1.36
CA THR A 3 8.12 6.15 -0.16
C THR A 3 6.69 5.70 -0.44
N HIS A 4 6.11 6.15 -1.56
CA HIS A 4 4.73 5.83 -1.92
C HIS A 4 4.56 4.37 -2.32
N GLU A 5 5.44 3.83 -3.17
CA GLU A 5 5.40 2.42 -3.58
C GLU A 5 5.57 1.48 -2.38
N SER A 6 6.47 1.82 -1.45
CA SER A 6 6.62 1.06 -0.21
C SER A 6 5.36 1.09 0.66
N ALA A 7 4.72 2.25 0.77
CA ALA A 7 3.49 2.38 1.53
C ALA A 7 2.33 1.59 0.90
N GLU A 8 2.18 1.63 -0.43
CA GLU A 8 1.18 0.84 -1.16
C GLU A 8 1.41 -0.67 -0.95
N LEU A 9 2.66 -1.15 -1.03
CA LEU A 9 2.97 -2.56 -0.76
C LEU A 9 2.64 -2.98 0.69
N MET A 10 2.95 -2.11 1.66
CA MET A 10 2.63 -2.35 3.07
C MET A 10 1.11 -2.37 3.31
N LEU A 11 0.35 -1.52 2.59
CA LEU A 11 -1.11 -1.51 2.64
C LEU A 11 -1.71 -2.75 1.96
N GLU A 12 -1.16 -3.18 0.82
CA GLU A 12 -1.62 -4.35 0.07
C GLU A 12 -1.47 -5.65 0.87
N THR A 13 -0.29 -5.85 1.44
CA THR A 13 0.02 -7.05 2.22
C THR A 13 -0.62 -7.02 3.60
N GLY A 14 -0.82 -5.83 4.17
CA GLY A 14 -1.35 -5.66 5.52
C GLY A 14 -0.46 -6.27 6.61
N LEU A 15 0.83 -6.47 6.32
CA LEU A 15 1.79 -7.09 7.23
C LEU A 15 2.62 -6.04 7.99
N PHE A 16 3.30 -6.52 9.03
CA PHE A 16 4.28 -5.75 9.78
C PHE A 16 5.67 -5.84 9.14
N TYR A 17 6.28 -4.68 8.90
CA TYR A 17 7.61 -4.59 8.32
C TYR A 17 8.59 -3.92 9.27
N THR A 18 9.83 -4.43 9.27
CA THR A 18 11.00 -3.72 9.77
C THR A 18 11.71 -3.02 8.61
N ALA A 19 12.62 -2.08 8.89
CA ALA A 19 13.44 -1.44 7.87
C ALA A 19 14.20 -2.47 7.01
N THR A 20 14.75 -3.51 7.65
CA THR A 20 15.48 -4.58 6.99
C THR A 20 14.56 -5.45 6.13
N THR A 21 13.39 -5.84 6.64
CA THR A 21 12.43 -6.66 5.88
C THR A 21 11.93 -5.90 4.66
N LEU A 22 11.55 -4.63 4.83
CA LEU A 22 11.09 -3.78 3.74
C LEU A 22 12.17 -3.62 2.66
N ALA A 23 13.40 -3.28 3.07
CA ALA A 23 14.52 -3.14 2.14
C ALA A 23 14.81 -4.43 1.36
N ARG A 24 14.75 -5.60 2.03
CA ARG A 24 14.93 -6.91 1.39
C ARG A 24 13.87 -7.18 0.32
N THR A 25 12.61 -6.81 0.55
CA THR A 25 11.54 -6.98 -0.44
C THR A 25 11.83 -6.20 -1.72
N PHE A 26 12.47 -5.03 -1.61
CA PHE A 26 12.87 -4.20 -2.75
C PHE A 26 14.30 -4.46 -3.24
N ARG A 27 15.02 -5.45 -2.68
CA ARG A 27 16.45 -5.73 -2.96
C ARG A 27 17.36 -4.49 -2.80
N GLU A 28 17.05 -3.65 -1.81
CA GLU A 28 17.75 -2.39 -1.54
C GLU A 28 18.45 -2.41 -0.17
N SER A 29 19.25 -1.39 0.11
CA SER A 29 19.99 -1.31 1.37
C SER A 29 19.06 -1.03 2.57
N PRO A 30 19.38 -1.57 3.77
CA PRO A 30 18.58 -1.36 4.98
C PRO A 30 18.50 0.12 5.39
N GLU A 31 19.54 0.91 5.10
CA GLU A 31 19.57 2.35 5.34
C GLU A 31 18.48 3.08 4.55
N LYS A 32 18.27 2.66 3.30
CA LYS A 32 17.21 3.19 2.44
C LYS A 32 15.84 2.78 2.96
N GLY A 33 15.69 1.54 3.46
CA GLY A 33 14.51 1.06 4.19
C GLY A 33 14.16 1.96 5.37
N GLN A 34 15.15 2.29 6.19
CA GLN A 34 14.98 3.15 7.35
C GLN A 34 14.59 4.58 6.95
N ARG A 35 15.20 5.13 5.89
CA ARG A 35 14.84 6.44 5.34
C ARG A 35 13.39 6.49 4.88
N VAL A 36 12.92 5.46 4.18
CA VAL A 36 11.53 5.39 3.73
C VAL A 36 10.56 5.31 4.91
N ILE A 37 10.82 4.46 5.90
CA ILE A 37 9.97 4.39 7.10
C ILE A 37 9.92 5.75 7.81
N LYS A 38 11.06 6.43 7.96
CA LYS A 38 11.11 7.78 8.54
C LYS A 38 10.23 8.76 7.76
N ASN A 39 10.27 8.71 6.42
CA ASN A 39 9.45 9.58 5.57
C ASN A 39 7.95 9.26 5.68
N ILE A 40 7.58 7.97 5.80
CA ILE A 40 6.19 7.55 6.00
C ILE A 40 5.68 8.10 7.34
N LEU A 41 6.45 7.94 8.42
CA LEU A 41 6.07 8.41 9.76
C LEU A 41 6.00 9.94 9.86
N ALA A 42 6.85 10.65 9.11
CA ALA A 42 6.87 12.11 9.12
C ALA A 42 5.70 12.75 8.36
N ASN A 43 4.99 11.98 7.53
CA ASN A 43 3.95 12.50 6.66
C ASN A 43 2.56 12.06 7.11
N ALA A 44 1.71 13.02 7.48
CA ALA A 44 0.34 12.81 7.96
C ALA A 44 -0.59 12.09 6.97
N ARG A 45 -0.19 12.02 5.69
CA ARG A 45 -0.89 11.24 4.65
C ARG A 45 -0.99 9.75 4.97
N TYR A 46 -0.03 9.20 5.71
CA TYR A 46 0.06 7.78 6.01
C TYR A 46 -0.41 7.50 7.43
N THR A 47 -1.38 6.61 7.59
CA THR A 47 -1.74 6.06 8.89
C THR A 47 -0.93 4.80 9.14
N VAL A 48 -0.13 4.81 10.20
CA VAL A 48 0.79 3.72 10.54
C VAL A 48 0.47 3.19 11.92
N LEU A 49 0.39 1.86 12.03
CA LEU A 49 0.36 1.15 13.30
C LEU A 49 1.79 0.74 13.65
N VAL A 50 2.25 1.13 14.84
CA VAL A 50 3.59 0.82 15.35
C VAL A 50 3.49 -0.25 16.42
N ASP A 51 4.21 -1.35 16.23
CA ASP A 51 4.40 -2.37 17.25
C ASP A 51 5.84 -2.27 17.78
N HIS A 52 5.99 -2.21 19.09
CA HIS A 52 7.27 -1.98 19.76
C HIS A 52 7.95 -3.26 20.25
N SER A 53 7.33 -4.45 20.13
CA SER A 53 7.81 -5.67 20.78
C SER A 53 7.95 -6.86 19.81
N PRO A 54 9.07 -7.62 19.82
CA PRO A 54 10.37 -7.38 20.44
C PRO A 54 11.29 -6.43 19.63
N VAL A 55 10.86 -6.02 18.42
CA VAL A 55 11.57 -5.12 17.52
C VAL A 55 10.55 -4.16 16.93
N LYS A 56 10.91 -2.87 16.78
CA LYS A 56 10.02 -1.86 16.17
C LYS A 56 9.59 -2.30 14.77
N LYS A 57 8.29 -2.53 14.60
CA LYS A 57 7.65 -2.89 13.35
C LYS A 57 6.60 -1.85 13.00
N TYR A 58 6.44 -1.64 11.70
CA TYR A 58 5.53 -0.65 11.16
C TYR A 58 4.59 -1.33 10.18
N LYS A 59 3.31 -1.00 10.26
CA LYS A 59 2.28 -1.44 9.33
C LYS A 59 1.50 -0.23 8.85
N VAL A 60 1.38 -0.07 7.54
CA VAL A 60 0.52 0.98 6.96
C VAL A 60 -0.91 0.46 6.95
N THR A 61 -1.84 1.21 7.53
CA THR A 61 -3.27 0.85 7.60
C THR A 61 -4.13 1.69 6.67
N ALA A 62 -3.70 2.91 6.37
CA ALA A 62 -4.38 3.78 5.42
C ALA A 62 -3.43 4.78 4.75
N ILE A 63 -3.78 5.21 3.55
CA ILE A 63 -3.11 6.26 2.77
C ILE A 63 -4.18 7.25 2.31
N ASP A 64 -4.09 8.52 2.72
CA ASP A 64 -5.17 9.54 2.51
C ASP A 64 -6.56 9.06 2.98
N GLY A 65 -6.63 8.31 4.08
CA GLY A 65 -7.88 7.73 4.58
C GLY A 65 -8.39 6.53 3.77
N ARG A 66 -7.69 6.10 2.71
CA ARG A 66 -8.02 4.90 1.93
C ARG A 66 -7.39 3.68 2.58
N THR A 67 -8.19 2.64 2.78
CA THR A 67 -7.74 1.35 3.32
C THR A 67 -7.39 0.34 2.23
N MET A 68 -7.58 0.71 0.96
CA MET A 68 -7.27 -0.11 -0.21
C MET A 68 -6.25 0.60 -1.09
N THR A 69 -5.39 -0.17 -1.76
CA THR A 69 -4.42 0.38 -2.71
C THR A 69 -5.11 0.99 -3.92
N ILE A 70 -4.40 1.86 -4.63
CA ILE A 70 -4.91 2.47 -5.86
C ILE A 70 -5.25 1.40 -6.90
N ASP A 71 -4.41 0.37 -7.03
CA ASP A 71 -4.65 -0.75 -7.95
C ASP A 71 -5.93 -1.52 -7.61
N GLN A 72 -6.17 -1.81 -6.32
CA GLN A 72 -7.41 -2.45 -5.88
C GLN A 72 -8.64 -1.57 -6.15
N LEU A 73 -8.52 -0.25 -5.94
CA LEU A 73 -9.60 0.70 -6.25
C LEU A 73 -9.89 0.73 -7.75
N GLN A 74 -8.86 0.74 -8.60
CA GLN A 74 -9.01 0.69 -10.05
C GLN A 74 -9.67 -0.60 -10.52
N ARG A 75 -9.23 -1.77 -10.00
CA ARG A 75 -9.84 -3.07 -10.33
C ARG A 75 -11.31 -3.13 -9.91
N LYS A 76 -11.65 -2.62 -8.72
CA LYS A 76 -13.05 -2.52 -8.27
C LYS A 76 -13.88 -1.56 -9.13
N ALA A 77 -13.33 -0.44 -9.55
CA ALA A 77 -14.02 0.50 -10.43
C ALA A 77 -14.33 -0.09 -11.82
N ILE A 78 -13.43 -0.93 -12.35
CA ILE A 78 -13.64 -1.65 -13.62
C ILE A 78 -14.78 -2.67 -13.50
N LEU A 79 -14.88 -3.38 -12.37
CA LEU A 79 -15.96 -4.36 -12.13
C LEU A 79 -17.36 -3.72 -12.09
N ILE A 80 -17.47 -2.43 -11.79
CA ILE A 80 -18.74 -1.70 -11.79
C ILE A 80 -19.14 -1.27 -13.21
N LYS A 81 -18.22 -1.28 -14.19
CA LYS A 81 -18.44 -0.70 -15.51
C LYS A 81 -18.40 -1.74 -16.64
N ARG A 82 -19.45 -2.57 -16.70
CA ARG A 82 -19.99 -3.07 -17.99
C ARG A 82 -21.51 -3.06 -17.96
N PRO A 83 -22.20 -1.99 -18.37
CA PRO A 83 -23.57 -2.13 -18.80
C PRO A 83 -23.60 -3.15 -19.96
N CYS A 84 -24.38 -4.22 -19.79
CA CYS A 84 -24.72 -5.12 -20.89
C CYS A 84 -25.36 -4.29 -22.00
N PHE A 85 -24.73 -4.23 -23.16
CA PHE A 85 -25.44 -3.89 -24.39
C PHE A 85 -26.42 -5.04 -24.70
N ILE A 86 -27.59 -5.03 -24.07
CA ILE A 86 -28.79 -5.65 -24.61
C ILE A 86 -29.34 -4.64 -25.61
N GLY A 87 -29.08 -4.88 -26.89
CA GLY A 87 -29.49 -3.93 -27.93
C GLY A 87 -28.94 -4.27 -29.30
N ALA A 88 -29.33 -5.43 -29.83
CA ALA A 88 -29.53 -5.63 -31.27
C ALA A 88 -30.36 -6.92 -31.46
N GLN A 89 -31.60 -6.88 -31.00
CA GLN A 89 -32.66 -7.69 -31.58
C GLN A 89 -33.00 -7.02 -32.92
N GLN A 90 -32.55 -7.59 -34.04
CA GLN A 90 -33.14 -7.28 -35.34
C GLN A 90 -33.56 -8.59 -36.01
N VAL A 91 -34.86 -8.60 -36.28
CA VAL A 91 -35.73 -9.54 -36.97
C VAL A 91 -35.21 -9.89 -38.36
#